data_AF-A0A936PL65-F1
#
_entry.id   AF-A0A936PL65-F1
#
_cell.length_a   1.000
_cell.length_b   1.000
_cell.length_c   1.000
_cell.angle_alpha   90.00
_cell.angle_beta   90.00
_cell.angle_gamma   90.00
#
_symmetry.space_group_name_H-M   'P 1'
#
loop_
_entity.id
_entity.type
_entity.pdbx_description
1 polymer ?
#
loop_
_entity_poly.entity_id
_entity_poly.type
_entity_poly.pdbx_seq_one_letter_code
_entity_poly.pdbx_strand_id
1 'polypeptide(L)'
;MADAQPPLTLDQAHQALRHSPKARPWRVHFRFGYGNNAQTKEMTLLAPPDRGALVLLRVHNGILLLQPASVRVYAPVEESELEPLLGSLRGIHNIPITINDASAPPFGERPVDVPAVEVRERPEPMGDLLALGLDIGGTGMKACAVRDGRIVRFGQAETWPEGERGLDSLVTRGRALIEKVREGEAAGSLGVGFASPMGVGGQVVGLSTVMQQRLGEGVNLSHLPARFAEGIVDGPVAFFNDLANLGRSLSGEGRRRLLRLQVGTSFGGCWIDADGTVNAAELGRLIIDARPDAREHTYLPLRGAMKSYLSNYGLALTYEEVVGEAVTARDVGFRWRDLNQAQDPRGQALMDWFLAWIDGVVAEARCFLPGLREVEIGGSMLQEGTGRALRPALERRSQEVTLTLARDPGYDGAFGRRAGAAVDDAAAGPAPPGLSYVGGCGLVGRWALLAPLTIARRQAEALNGLSSLNDDLPLGSRQDLPGDGLPLLAWALPERDGARAREAQRAGLGLVAARLGERARRQGGHRERLTDAAPRGAHREAALRRRSF
;
A
#
# COMPACT_ATOMS: atom_id res chain seq x y z
N MET A 1 -27.75 -13.97 -15.56
CA MET A 1 -26.47 -13.34 -15.21
C MET A 1 -26.24 -12.24 -16.20
N ALA A 2 -26.07 -10.98 -15.78
CA ALA A 2 -25.68 -9.93 -16.70
C ALA A 2 -24.30 -10.28 -17.26
N ASP A 3 -24.08 -10.12 -18.57
CA ASP A 3 -22.78 -10.30 -19.20
C ASP A 3 -21.82 -9.23 -18.66
N ALA A 4 -21.15 -9.54 -17.54
CA ALA A 4 -20.12 -8.69 -16.99
C ALA A 4 -19.02 -8.59 -18.06
N GLN A 5 -18.91 -7.43 -18.71
CA GLN A 5 -17.87 -7.20 -19.70
C GLN A 5 -16.51 -7.44 -19.04
N PRO A 6 -15.58 -8.11 -19.73
CA PRO A 6 -14.22 -8.28 -19.23
C PRO A 6 -13.61 -6.92 -18.92
N PRO A 7 -12.76 -6.81 -17.88
CA PRO A 7 -12.16 -5.54 -17.52
C PRO A 7 -11.32 -5.00 -18.68
N LEU A 8 -11.46 -3.70 -19.00
CA LEU A 8 -10.52 -3.00 -19.88
C LEU A 8 -9.31 -2.58 -19.06
N THR A 9 -8.25 -3.37 -19.14
CA THR A 9 -7.01 -3.04 -18.41
C THR A 9 -6.28 -1.88 -19.07
N LEU A 10 -5.47 -1.17 -18.30
CA LEU A 10 -4.63 -0.07 -18.80
C LEU A 10 -3.66 -0.59 -19.87
N ASP A 11 -3.17 -1.81 -19.73
CA ASP A 11 -2.32 -2.41 -20.75
C ASP A 11 -3.06 -2.65 -22.07
N GLN A 12 -4.26 -3.24 -22.02
CA GLN A 12 -5.10 -3.41 -23.20
C GLN A 12 -5.45 -2.07 -23.85
N ALA A 13 -5.75 -1.04 -23.05
CA ALA A 13 -6.00 0.30 -23.55
C ALA A 13 -4.78 0.85 -24.31
N HIS A 14 -3.57 0.75 -23.74
CA HIS A 14 -2.33 1.19 -24.40
C HIS A 14 -2.01 0.39 -25.67
N GLN A 15 -2.22 -0.92 -25.65
CA GLN A 15 -2.08 -1.76 -26.85
C GLN A 15 -3.01 -1.28 -27.97
N ALA A 16 -4.28 -0.98 -27.66
CA ALA A 16 -5.22 -0.43 -28.63
C ALA A 16 -4.78 0.96 -29.15
N LEU A 17 -4.28 1.84 -28.28
CA LEU A 17 -3.79 3.17 -28.68
C LEU A 17 -2.59 3.09 -29.63
N ARG A 18 -1.67 2.14 -29.42
CA ARG A 18 -0.48 1.93 -30.26
C ARG A 18 -0.83 1.68 -31.73
N HIS A 19 -1.97 1.07 -31.99
CA HIS A 19 -2.44 0.76 -33.35
C HIS A 19 -3.27 1.89 -33.99
N SER A 20 -3.48 3.01 -33.28
CA SER A 20 -4.19 4.16 -33.83
C SER A 20 -3.36 4.86 -34.92
N PRO A 21 -3.95 5.24 -36.08
CA PRO A 21 -3.25 6.04 -37.09
C PRO A 21 -2.88 7.45 -36.60
N LYS A 22 -3.52 7.91 -35.52
CA LYS A 22 -3.22 9.19 -34.86
C LYS A 22 -2.17 9.05 -33.75
N ALA A 23 -1.68 7.85 -33.47
CA ALA A 23 -0.67 7.66 -32.43
C ALA A 23 0.56 8.54 -32.69
N ARG A 24 1.04 9.18 -31.64
CA ARG A 24 2.27 9.96 -31.62
C ARG A 24 3.14 9.45 -30.47
N PRO A 25 4.47 9.58 -30.56
CA PRO A 25 5.36 9.19 -29.47
C PRO A 25 5.23 10.16 -28.30
N TRP A 26 5.11 9.59 -27.10
CA TRP A 26 5.24 10.25 -25.81
C TRP A 26 6.48 9.67 -25.15
N ARG A 27 7.52 10.47 -24.93
CA ARG A 27 8.75 9.99 -24.29
C ARG A 27 8.70 10.31 -22.81
N VAL A 28 8.85 9.30 -21.97
CA VAL A 28 8.81 9.43 -20.51
C VAL A 28 10.18 9.07 -19.95
N HIS A 29 10.76 10.00 -19.21
CA HIS A 29 12.07 9.85 -18.58
C HIS A 29 11.90 9.76 -17.08
N PHE A 30 12.25 8.62 -16.51
CA PHE A 30 12.30 8.38 -15.06
C PHE A 30 13.76 8.55 -14.60
N ARG A 31 14.05 9.59 -13.80
CA ARG A 31 15.42 9.90 -13.34
C ARG A 31 15.60 9.47 -11.89
N PHE A 32 16.66 8.73 -11.59
CA PHE A 32 16.91 8.14 -10.25
C PHE A 32 17.91 8.92 -9.40
N GLY A 33 18.21 10.17 -9.77
CA GLY A 33 19.10 11.07 -9.03
C GLY A 33 19.05 12.49 -9.58
N TYR A 34 19.85 13.37 -8.97
CA TYR A 34 19.98 14.78 -9.37
C TYR A 34 21.30 15.01 -10.12
N GLY A 35 21.34 16.05 -10.97
CA GLY A 35 22.51 16.39 -11.79
C GLY A 35 22.60 15.69 -13.16
N ASN A 36 23.59 16.08 -13.96
CA ASN A 36 23.72 15.66 -15.37
C ASN A 36 24.06 14.18 -15.57
N ASN A 37 24.59 13.51 -14.53
CA ASN A 37 24.99 12.11 -14.56
C ASN A 37 23.93 11.17 -13.95
N ALA A 38 22.74 11.68 -13.62
CA ALA A 38 21.68 10.87 -13.04
C ALA A 38 21.25 9.76 -13.99
N GLN A 39 21.20 8.53 -13.49
CA GLN A 39 20.65 7.40 -14.25
C GLN A 39 19.21 7.71 -14.66
N THR A 40 18.91 7.44 -15.93
CA THR A 40 17.60 7.72 -16.53
C THR A 40 17.10 6.46 -17.23
N LYS A 41 15.86 6.09 -16.94
CA LYS A 41 15.12 5.09 -17.71
C LYS A 41 14.16 5.82 -18.64
N GLU A 42 14.29 5.55 -19.93
CA GLU A 42 13.40 6.07 -20.96
C GLU A 42 12.34 5.03 -21.34
N MET A 43 11.13 5.52 -21.59
CA MET A 43 10.03 4.74 -22.16
C MET A 43 9.35 5.57 -23.25
N THR A 44 9.09 4.95 -24.41
CA THR A 44 8.26 5.57 -25.44
C THR A 44 6.89 4.92 -25.45
N LEU A 45 5.85 5.72 -25.24
CA LEU A 45 4.45 5.32 -25.31
C LEU A 45 3.84 5.87 -26.61
N LEU A 46 3.06 5.06 -27.31
CA LEU A 46 2.38 5.48 -28.53
C LEU A 46 0.91 5.72 -28.23
N ALA A 47 0.49 6.98 -28.29
CA ALA A 47 -0.87 7.39 -28.02
C ALA A 47 -1.28 8.61 -28.86
N PRO A 48 -2.54 8.69 -29.30
CA PRO A 48 -3.10 9.92 -29.85
C PRO A 48 -3.00 11.09 -28.85
N PRO A 49 -2.81 12.34 -29.32
CA PRO A 49 -2.75 13.53 -28.46
C PRO A 49 -3.93 13.66 -27.48
N ASP A 50 -5.16 13.37 -27.95
CA ASP A 50 -6.41 13.41 -27.17
C ASP A 50 -6.53 12.28 -26.12
N ARG A 51 -5.54 11.39 -26.04
CA ARG A 51 -5.47 10.28 -25.09
C ARG A 51 -4.34 10.41 -24.08
N GLY A 52 -3.81 11.63 -23.89
CA GLY A 52 -2.77 11.94 -22.91
C GLY A 52 -3.09 11.49 -21.48
N ALA A 53 -4.37 11.43 -21.10
CA ALA A 53 -4.77 10.91 -19.79
C ALA A 53 -4.28 9.47 -19.55
N LEU A 54 -4.43 8.56 -20.53
CA LEU A 54 -3.98 7.17 -20.39
C LEU A 54 -2.46 7.06 -20.28
N VAL A 55 -1.72 7.95 -20.96
CA VAL A 55 -0.27 8.08 -20.82
C VAL A 55 0.09 8.47 -19.38
N LEU A 56 -0.58 9.47 -18.82
CA LEU A 56 -0.35 9.90 -17.44
C LEU A 56 -0.68 8.82 -16.41
N LEU A 57 -1.71 7.99 -16.62
CA LEU A 57 -1.97 6.83 -15.75
C LEU A 57 -0.81 5.81 -15.76
N ARG A 58 -0.18 5.60 -16.93
CA ARG A 58 1.01 4.74 -17.03
C ARG A 58 2.24 5.39 -16.39
N VAL A 59 2.40 6.71 -16.54
CA VAL A 59 3.44 7.47 -15.81
C VAL A 59 3.28 7.30 -14.30
N HIS A 60 2.05 7.41 -13.78
CA HIS A 60 1.72 7.15 -12.37
C HIS A 60 2.18 5.76 -11.92
N ASN A 61 1.85 4.71 -12.67
CA ASN A 61 2.30 3.35 -12.36
C ASN A 61 3.83 3.22 -12.38
N GLY A 62 4.50 3.87 -13.33
CA GLY A 62 5.95 3.92 -13.40
C GLY A 62 6.59 4.58 -12.18
N ILE A 63 5.99 5.66 -11.69
CA ILE A 63 6.45 6.32 -10.45
C ILE A 63 6.35 5.36 -9.26
N LEU A 64 5.25 4.64 -9.12
CA LEU A 64 5.03 3.71 -8.00
C LEU A 64 6.00 2.52 -8.03
N LEU A 65 6.31 2.00 -9.23
CA LEU A 65 7.13 0.80 -9.41
C LEU A 65 8.64 1.11 -9.43
N LEU A 66 9.02 2.25 -9.97
CA LEU A 66 10.43 2.64 -10.12
C LEU A 66 10.92 3.56 -9.01
N GLN A 67 10.03 4.32 -8.36
CA GLN A 67 10.39 5.32 -7.34
C GLN A 67 11.48 6.31 -7.81
N PRO A 68 11.32 6.97 -8.97
CA PRO A 68 12.29 7.92 -9.48
C PRO A 68 12.38 9.17 -8.58
N ALA A 69 13.51 9.87 -8.63
CA ALA A 69 13.68 11.18 -8.03
C ALA A 69 12.91 12.29 -8.79
N SER A 70 12.71 12.13 -10.10
CA SER A 70 11.87 13.01 -10.92
C SER A 70 11.40 12.34 -12.21
N VAL A 71 10.34 12.90 -12.81
CA VAL A 71 9.82 12.46 -14.10
C VAL A 71 9.74 13.64 -15.07
N ARG A 72 10.13 13.38 -16.32
CA ARG A 72 9.92 14.29 -17.43
C ARG A 72 9.15 13.58 -18.53
N VAL A 73 8.09 14.23 -19.01
CA VAL A 73 7.26 13.73 -20.12
C VAL A 73 7.43 14.69 -21.29
N TYR A 74 7.91 14.18 -22.42
CA TYR A 74 7.91 14.90 -23.69
C TYR A 74 6.62 14.55 -24.42
N ALA A 75 5.70 15.50 -24.43
CA ALA A 75 4.33 15.32 -24.88
C ALA A 75 4.10 16.02 -26.23
N PRO A 76 3.26 15.46 -27.12
CA PRO A 76 2.82 16.11 -28.36
C PRO A 76 1.64 17.08 -28.13
N VAL A 77 1.46 17.55 -26.89
CA VAL A 77 0.39 18.46 -26.43
C VAL A 77 0.97 19.41 -25.40
N GLU A 78 0.29 20.53 -25.18
CA GLU A 78 0.66 21.48 -24.13
C GLU A 78 0.33 20.94 -22.73
N GLU A 79 1.06 21.40 -21.72
CA GLU A 79 0.84 21.00 -20.32
C GLU A 79 -0.60 21.28 -19.86
N SER A 80 -1.19 22.40 -20.30
CA SER A 80 -2.55 22.80 -19.95
C SER A 80 -3.63 21.83 -20.43
N GLU A 81 -3.36 21.04 -21.48
CA GLU A 81 -4.27 20.02 -22.01
C GLU A 81 -4.28 18.74 -21.16
N LEU A 82 -3.28 18.59 -20.28
CA LEU A 82 -3.12 17.44 -19.39
C LEU A 82 -3.71 17.68 -18.00
N GLU A 83 -4.07 18.92 -17.70
CA GLU A 83 -4.81 19.27 -16.49
C GLU A 83 -6.28 18.84 -16.62
N PRO A 84 -6.96 18.44 -15.53
CA PRO A 84 -6.54 18.46 -14.12
C PRO A 84 -5.79 17.20 -13.64
N LEU A 85 -5.58 16.21 -14.51
CA LEU A 85 -5.00 14.92 -14.11
C LEU A 85 -3.54 15.08 -13.68
N LEU A 86 -2.77 15.89 -14.39
CA LEU A 86 -1.38 16.17 -14.05
C LEU A 86 -1.24 16.80 -12.66
N GLY A 87 -2.04 17.82 -12.32
CA GLY A 87 -2.08 18.42 -10.99
C GLY A 87 -2.40 17.39 -9.90
N SER A 88 -3.32 16.47 -10.17
CA SER A 88 -3.65 15.37 -9.25
C SER A 88 -2.46 14.42 -9.03
N LEU A 89 -1.75 14.03 -10.08
CA LEU A 89 -0.57 13.19 -9.98
C LEU A 89 0.57 13.86 -9.20
N ARG A 90 0.81 15.15 -9.43
CA ARG A 90 1.78 15.94 -8.67
C ARG A 90 1.43 15.98 -7.18
N GLY A 91 0.15 16.15 -6.86
CA GLY A 91 -0.35 16.10 -5.48
C GLY A 91 -0.17 14.75 -4.79
N ILE A 92 -0.19 13.65 -5.56
CA ILE A 92 -0.07 12.29 -5.02
C ILE A 92 1.39 11.89 -4.77
N HIS A 93 2.29 12.17 -5.71
CA HIS A 93 3.63 11.56 -5.69
C HIS A 93 4.72 12.36 -4.99
N ASN A 94 4.50 13.65 -4.72
CA ASN A 94 5.53 14.55 -4.15
C ASN A 94 6.91 14.44 -4.85
N ILE A 95 6.91 14.04 -6.13
CA ILE A 95 8.08 14.08 -7.00
C ILE A 95 7.85 15.12 -8.08
N PRO A 96 8.89 15.80 -8.57
CA PRO A 96 8.75 16.70 -9.71
C PRO A 96 8.31 15.94 -10.96
N ILE A 97 7.20 16.37 -11.56
CA ILE A 97 6.72 15.92 -12.88
C ILE A 97 6.71 17.14 -13.80
N THR A 98 7.52 17.09 -14.86
CA THR A 98 7.65 18.17 -15.85
C THR A 98 7.12 17.73 -17.22
N ILE A 99 6.36 18.58 -17.89
CA ILE A 99 5.91 18.37 -19.27
C ILE A 99 6.73 19.30 -20.17
N ASN A 100 7.32 18.72 -21.21
CA ASN A 100 8.13 19.43 -22.19
C ASN A 100 7.57 19.17 -23.59
N ASP A 101 7.80 20.10 -24.52
CA ASP A 101 7.54 19.90 -25.93
C ASP A 101 8.38 18.72 -26.48
N ALA A 102 7.80 17.96 -27.41
CA ALA A 102 8.32 16.74 -28.01
C ALA A 102 9.62 16.95 -28.83
N SER A 103 10.06 18.20 -29.03
CA SER A 103 11.23 18.60 -29.83
C SER A 103 12.61 18.26 -29.22
N ALA A 104 12.67 17.60 -28.06
CA ALA A 104 13.94 17.24 -27.43
C ALA A 104 14.72 16.19 -28.26
N PRO A 105 16.05 16.36 -28.45
CA PRO A 105 16.84 15.47 -29.27
C PRO A 105 16.82 14.02 -28.72
N PRO A 106 16.93 13.01 -29.61
CA PRO A 106 17.11 11.62 -29.19
C PRO A 106 18.40 11.49 -28.39
N PHE A 107 18.30 11.17 -27.10
CA PHE A 107 19.43 10.60 -26.38
C PHE A 107 19.77 9.25 -27.01
N GLY A 108 21.07 8.97 -27.17
CA GLY A 108 21.53 7.69 -27.71
C GLY A 108 20.95 6.53 -26.91
N GLU A 109 20.29 5.61 -27.61
CA GLU A 109 19.74 4.38 -27.06
C GLU A 109 20.85 3.55 -26.42
N ARG A 110 21.05 3.69 -25.11
CA ARG A 110 21.67 2.64 -24.32
C ARG A 110 20.61 2.09 -23.39
N PRO A 111 20.10 0.87 -23.64
CA PRO A 111 19.30 0.18 -22.63
C PRO A 111 20.15 0.09 -21.37
N VAL A 112 19.72 0.78 -20.32
CA VAL A 112 20.38 0.68 -19.01
C VAL A 112 19.80 -0.55 -18.35
N ASP A 113 20.56 -1.65 -18.44
CA ASP A 113 20.47 -2.68 -17.42
C ASP A 113 20.87 -1.99 -16.11
N VAL A 114 19.92 -1.85 -15.18
CA VAL A 114 20.25 -1.32 -13.85
C VAL A 114 21.33 -2.26 -13.30
N PRO A 115 22.57 -1.78 -13.10
CA PRO A 115 23.67 -2.66 -12.77
C PRO A 115 23.31 -3.41 -11.49
N ALA A 116 23.37 -4.74 -11.56
CA ALA A 116 23.31 -5.57 -10.37
C ALA A 116 24.45 -5.11 -9.46
N VAL A 117 24.12 -4.41 -8.37
CA VAL A 117 25.12 -4.10 -7.35
C VAL A 117 25.56 -5.45 -6.81
N GLU A 118 26.85 -5.73 -6.86
CA GLU A 118 27.40 -6.93 -6.24
C GLU A 118 26.96 -6.96 -4.78
N VAL A 119 26.15 -7.95 -4.45
CA VAL A 119 25.72 -8.21 -3.10
C VAL A 119 26.95 -8.65 -2.34
N ARG A 120 27.47 -7.77 -1.49
CA ARG A 120 28.54 -8.13 -0.57
C ARG A 120 28.13 -9.37 0.23
N GLU A 121 29.14 -10.21 0.47
CA GLU A 121 29.03 -11.45 1.22
C GLU A 121 28.24 -11.25 2.52
N ARG A 122 27.51 -12.31 2.91
CA ARG A 122 26.70 -12.36 4.12
C ARG A 122 27.54 -11.85 5.31
N PRO A 123 27.08 -10.83 6.06
CA PRO A 123 27.73 -10.48 7.32
C PRO A 123 27.78 -11.70 8.23
N GLU A 124 28.88 -11.84 8.96
CA GLU A 124 29.05 -12.90 9.95
C GLU A 124 27.91 -12.87 10.99
N PRO A 125 27.49 -14.03 11.52
CA PRO A 125 26.46 -14.10 12.56
C PRO A 125 26.82 -13.20 13.75
N MET A 126 25.85 -12.43 14.25
CA MET A 126 26.07 -11.50 15.37
C MET A 126 26.15 -12.25 16.72
N GLY A 127 27.11 -13.16 16.89
CA GLY A 127 27.38 -13.85 18.16
C GLY A 127 26.13 -14.28 18.92
N ASP A 128 26.14 -14.09 20.25
CA ASP A 128 25.05 -14.50 21.15
C ASP A 128 23.88 -13.50 21.24
N LEU A 129 23.94 -12.36 20.53
CA LEU A 129 22.98 -11.26 20.67
C LEU A 129 21.64 -11.54 19.98
N LEU A 130 20.56 -11.05 20.58
CA LEU A 130 19.23 -11.11 19.96
C LEU A 130 19.06 -10.05 18.88
N ALA A 131 18.21 -10.41 17.93
CA ALA A 131 17.70 -9.51 16.93
C ALA A 131 16.19 -9.37 17.13
N LEU A 132 15.69 -8.16 17.34
CA LEU A 132 14.28 -7.91 17.67
C LEU A 132 13.51 -7.42 16.44
N GLY A 133 12.26 -7.87 16.32
CA GLY A 133 11.32 -7.41 15.30
C GLY A 133 10.05 -6.89 15.94
N LEU A 134 9.51 -5.79 15.43
CA LEU A 134 8.19 -5.24 15.78
C LEU A 134 7.40 -5.01 14.48
N ASP A 135 6.16 -5.43 14.41
CA ASP A 135 5.22 -5.19 13.31
C ASP A 135 3.99 -4.48 13.85
N ILE A 136 3.65 -3.34 13.27
CA ILE A 136 2.62 -2.44 13.76
C ILE A 136 1.55 -2.29 12.69
N GLY A 137 0.47 -3.06 12.86
CA GLY A 137 -0.74 -2.96 12.06
C GLY A 137 -1.75 -1.97 12.64
N GLY A 138 -2.83 -1.70 11.89
CA GLY A 138 -3.90 -0.81 12.34
C GLY A 138 -4.66 -1.32 13.57
N THR A 139 -4.71 -2.63 13.81
CA THR A 139 -5.48 -3.24 14.91
C THR A 139 -4.63 -4.06 15.87
N GLY A 140 -3.52 -4.64 15.41
CA GLY A 140 -2.62 -5.45 16.23
C GLY A 140 -1.15 -5.13 15.99
N MET A 141 -0.35 -5.29 17.04
CA MET A 141 1.11 -5.27 17.04
C MET A 141 1.64 -6.66 17.34
N LYS A 142 2.78 -6.98 16.74
CA LYS A 142 3.48 -8.25 16.95
C LYS A 142 4.95 -7.99 17.17
N ALA A 143 5.59 -8.71 18.08
CA ALA A 143 7.02 -8.66 18.24
C ALA A 143 7.62 -10.06 18.31
N CYS A 144 8.90 -10.16 17.99
CA CYS A 144 9.66 -11.40 18.09
C CYS A 144 11.11 -11.14 18.47
N ALA A 145 11.72 -12.13 19.11
CA ALA A 145 13.17 -12.21 19.25
C ALA A 145 13.71 -13.34 18.37
N VAL A 146 14.86 -13.07 17.76
CA VAL A 146 15.48 -13.92 16.75
C VAL A 146 16.93 -14.17 17.11
N ARG A 147 17.36 -15.43 17.03
CA ARG A 147 18.74 -15.90 17.20
C ARG A 147 19.07 -16.90 16.11
N ASP A 148 20.24 -16.77 15.48
CA ASP A 148 20.71 -17.65 14.39
C ASP A 148 19.73 -17.81 13.22
N GLY A 149 18.87 -16.82 13.05
CA GLY A 149 17.83 -16.85 12.05
C GLY A 149 16.59 -17.66 12.36
N ARG A 150 16.38 -17.99 13.64
CA ARG A 150 15.20 -18.66 14.15
C ARG A 150 14.48 -17.75 15.12
N ILE A 151 13.15 -17.84 15.12
CA ILE A 151 12.32 -17.22 16.14
C ILE A 151 12.55 -17.98 17.43
N VAL A 152 13.04 -17.31 18.46
CA VAL A 152 13.16 -17.92 19.79
C VAL A 152 12.01 -17.52 20.69
N ARG A 153 11.43 -16.32 20.48
CA ARG A 153 10.27 -15.82 21.23
C ARG A 153 9.35 -14.96 20.37
N PHE A 154 8.08 -14.91 20.75
CA PHE A 154 7.06 -14.11 20.10
C PHE A 154 6.04 -13.54 21.09
N GLY A 155 5.51 -12.37 20.76
CA GLY A 155 4.40 -11.75 21.45
C GLY A 155 3.49 -11.00 20.47
N GLN A 156 2.24 -10.82 20.88
CA GLN A 156 1.28 -9.96 20.19
C GLN A 156 0.48 -9.14 21.21
N ALA A 157 -0.03 -8.00 20.76
CA ALA A 157 -0.91 -7.13 21.51
C ALA A 157 -1.84 -6.37 20.55
N GLU A 158 -2.94 -5.82 21.04
CA GLU A 158 -3.71 -4.83 20.27
C GLU A 158 -2.86 -3.57 20.06
N THR A 159 -2.92 -2.96 18.87
CA THR A 159 -2.27 -1.65 18.64
C THR A 159 -2.95 -0.56 19.43
N TRP A 160 -4.28 -0.61 19.46
CA TRP A 160 -5.14 0.39 20.09
C TRP A 160 -6.25 -0.29 20.87
N PRO A 161 -6.08 -0.58 22.17
CA PRO A 161 -7.22 -0.96 22.99
C PRO A 161 -8.24 0.14 23.02
N GLU A 162 -9.41 -0.22 23.54
CA GLU A 162 -10.52 0.70 23.66
C GLU A 162 -10.09 2.00 24.37
N GLY A 163 -10.42 3.13 23.74
CA GLY A 163 -10.09 4.47 24.25
C GLY A 163 -8.67 4.97 23.95
N GLU A 164 -7.68 4.10 23.68
CA GLU A 164 -6.29 4.53 23.48
C GLU A 164 -6.02 5.17 22.11
N ARG A 165 -5.18 6.21 22.12
CA ARG A 165 -4.80 7.06 20.98
C ARG A 165 -3.44 7.72 21.23
N GLY A 166 -2.83 8.25 20.18
CA GLY A 166 -1.63 9.09 20.25
C GLY A 166 -0.31 8.32 20.14
N LEU A 167 0.74 9.06 19.80
CA LEU A 167 2.07 8.51 19.55
C LEU A 167 2.70 7.87 20.80
N ASP A 168 2.48 8.47 21.97
CA ASP A 168 3.09 7.98 23.22
C ASP A 168 2.49 6.66 23.69
N SER A 169 1.17 6.48 23.52
CA SER A 169 0.50 5.18 23.74
C SER A 169 1.10 4.13 22.81
N LEU A 170 1.23 4.44 21.51
CA LEU A 170 1.85 3.51 20.54
C LEU A 170 3.28 3.11 20.93
N VAL A 171 4.11 4.10 21.31
CA VAL A 171 5.50 3.88 21.73
C VAL A 171 5.55 3.00 22.97
N THR A 172 4.79 3.35 24.01
CA THR A 172 4.74 2.62 25.28
C THR A 172 4.39 1.15 25.06
N ARG A 173 3.37 0.88 24.24
CA ARG A 173 2.93 -0.49 23.94
C ARG A 173 3.94 -1.26 23.11
N GLY A 174 4.49 -0.64 22.07
CA GLY A 174 5.52 -1.28 21.24
C GLY A 174 6.75 -1.65 22.05
N ARG A 175 7.22 -0.75 22.91
CA ARG A 175 8.34 -1.01 23.83
C ARG A 175 8.04 -2.14 24.79
N ALA A 176 6.89 -2.12 25.46
CA ALA A 176 6.48 -3.19 26.38
C ALA A 176 6.44 -4.56 25.67
N LEU A 177 5.97 -4.60 24.41
CA LEU A 177 5.94 -5.83 23.63
C LEU A 177 7.35 -6.29 23.23
N ILE A 178 8.25 -5.37 22.86
CA ILE A 178 9.66 -5.65 22.57
C ILE A 178 10.37 -6.19 23.82
N GLU A 179 10.22 -5.54 24.97
CA GLU A 179 10.82 -5.97 26.24
C GLU A 179 10.32 -7.35 26.66
N LYS A 180 9.02 -7.61 26.49
CA LYS A 180 8.42 -8.92 26.75
C LYS A 180 9.08 -10.03 25.93
N VAL A 181 9.34 -9.82 24.63
CA VAL A 181 9.99 -10.86 23.80
C VAL A 181 11.51 -10.89 23.97
N ARG A 182 12.12 -9.84 24.52
CA ARG A 182 13.55 -9.78 24.84
C ARG A 182 13.88 -10.55 26.13
N GLU A 183 12.99 -10.52 27.12
CA GLU A 183 13.16 -11.18 28.44
C GLU A 183 14.49 -10.82 29.13
N GLY A 184 14.93 -9.56 28.98
CA GLY A 184 16.15 -9.05 29.61
C GLY A 184 17.46 -9.41 28.91
N GLU A 185 17.44 -10.24 27.87
CA GLU A 185 18.65 -10.56 27.10
C GLU A 185 19.14 -9.37 26.26
N ALA A 186 20.44 -9.29 26.03
CA ALA A 186 21.02 -8.24 25.20
C ALA A 186 20.56 -8.37 23.74
N ALA A 187 20.18 -7.24 23.13
CA ALA A 187 19.71 -7.17 21.75
C ALA A 187 20.61 -6.25 20.93
N GLY A 188 21.14 -6.79 19.83
CA GLY A 188 22.06 -6.07 18.96
C GLY A 188 21.37 -5.27 17.85
N SER A 189 20.05 -5.42 17.66
CA SER A 189 19.33 -4.69 16.60
C SER A 189 17.81 -4.75 16.72
N LEU A 190 17.13 -3.80 16.07
CA LEU A 190 15.66 -3.73 15.98
C LEU A 190 15.19 -3.45 14.55
N GLY A 191 14.26 -4.25 14.03
CA GLY A 191 13.50 -3.94 12.83
C GLY A 191 12.04 -3.62 13.16
N VAL A 192 11.52 -2.51 12.66
CA VAL A 192 10.14 -2.08 12.89
C VAL A 192 9.40 -1.97 11.54
N GLY A 193 8.40 -2.82 11.35
CA GLY A 193 7.42 -2.75 10.27
C GLY A 193 6.25 -1.87 10.70
N PHE A 194 5.87 -0.91 9.84
CA PHE A 194 4.77 0.01 10.12
C PHE A 194 3.83 0.09 8.92
N ALA A 195 2.54 -0.11 9.18
CA ALA A 195 1.48 -0.11 8.17
C ALA A 195 1.16 1.32 7.69
N SER A 196 2.13 1.95 7.03
CA SER A 196 2.03 3.27 6.43
C SER A 196 2.89 3.38 5.16
N PRO A 197 2.51 4.29 4.24
CA PRO A 197 3.35 4.68 3.13
C PRO A 197 4.70 5.23 3.59
N MET A 198 5.77 4.68 3.03
CA MET A 198 7.14 5.10 3.30
C MET A 198 7.76 5.73 2.06
N GLY A 199 8.39 6.89 2.22
CA GLY A 199 9.26 7.52 1.23
C GLY A 199 10.69 7.00 1.30
N VAL A 200 11.58 7.69 0.58
CA VAL A 200 13.01 7.39 0.55
C VAL A 200 13.59 7.43 1.97
N GLY A 201 14.45 6.46 2.29
CA GLY A 201 15.09 6.41 3.61
C GLY A 201 14.17 5.97 4.75
N GLY A 202 12.98 5.43 4.48
CA GLY A 202 12.07 4.94 5.53
C GLY A 202 11.31 6.04 6.27
N GLN A 203 11.24 7.25 5.69
CA GLN A 203 10.40 8.33 6.19
C GLN A 203 8.93 7.99 5.96
N VAL A 204 8.08 8.14 6.97
CA VAL A 204 6.63 8.02 6.77
C VAL A 204 6.13 9.25 6.02
N VAL A 205 5.58 9.05 4.81
CA VAL A 205 5.06 10.14 3.95
C VAL A 205 3.56 10.32 4.08
N GLY A 206 2.88 9.40 4.77
CA GLY A 206 1.46 9.49 5.09
C GLY A 206 1.05 8.37 6.04
N LEU A 207 -0.16 8.45 6.59
CA LEU A 207 -0.69 7.43 7.49
C LEU A 207 -1.82 6.65 6.83
N SER A 208 -1.97 5.38 7.19
CA SER A 208 -3.23 4.67 6.91
C SER A 208 -4.37 5.32 7.71
N THR A 209 -5.61 5.22 7.24
CA THR A 209 -6.77 5.88 7.89
C THR A 209 -6.89 5.55 9.37
N VAL A 210 -6.69 4.28 9.74
CA VAL A 210 -6.73 3.86 11.15
C VAL A 210 -5.60 4.53 11.94
N MET A 211 -4.40 4.60 11.38
CA MET A 211 -3.27 5.30 12.01
C MET A 211 -3.52 6.81 12.10
N GLN A 212 -4.05 7.45 11.06
CA GLN A 212 -4.39 8.89 11.06
C GLN A 212 -5.47 9.21 12.10
N GLN A 213 -6.51 8.38 12.21
CA GLN A 213 -7.57 8.55 13.23
C GLN A 213 -7.05 8.40 14.65
N ARG A 214 -6.03 7.55 14.86
CA ARG A 214 -5.50 7.23 16.19
C ARG A 214 -4.32 8.11 16.58
N LEU A 215 -3.49 8.52 15.65
CA LEU A 215 -2.30 9.35 15.89
C LEU A 215 -2.55 10.85 15.68
N GLY A 216 -3.53 11.21 14.85
CA GLY A 216 -3.76 12.58 14.40
C GLY A 216 -3.06 12.93 13.09
N GLU A 217 -3.53 13.99 12.44
CA GLU A 217 -2.91 14.54 11.23
C GLU A 217 -1.62 15.30 11.56
N GLY A 218 -0.62 15.21 10.69
CA GLY A 218 0.62 15.97 10.83
C GLY A 218 1.56 15.50 11.96
N VAL A 219 1.28 14.35 12.59
CA VAL A 219 2.16 13.78 13.62
C VAL A 219 3.59 13.56 13.07
N ASN A 220 4.60 14.01 13.81
CA ASN A 220 6.00 13.81 13.43
C ASN A 220 6.46 12.40 13.85
N LEU A 221 6.74 11.54 12.86
CA LEU A 221 7.20 10.16 13.09
C LEU A 221 8.69 9.95 12.86
N SER A 222 9.47 11.01 12.60
CA SER A 222 10.91 10.91 12.29
C SER A 222 11.73 10.22 13.39
N HIS A 223 11.36 10.42 14.66
CA HIS A 223 12.05 9.82 15.81
C HIS A 223 11.39 8.54 16.32
N LEU A 224 10.28 8.10 15.72
CA LEU A 224 9.53 6.93 16.20
C LEU A 224 10.39 5.66 16.34
N PRO A 225 11.27 5.30 15.37
CA PRO A 225 12.11 4.10 15.50
C PRO A 225 13.08 4.18 16.68
N ALA A 226 13.70 5.34 16.90
CA ALA A 226 14.62 5.56 18.02
C ALA A 226 13.89 5.42 19.36
N ARG A 227 12.66 5.96 19.46
CA ARG A 227 11.83 5.84 20.67
C ARG A 227 11.49 4.38 21.03
N PHE A 228 11.33 3.50 20.03
CA PHE A 228 11.13 2.06 20.29
C PHE A 228 12.40 1.35 20.78
N ALA A 229 13.58 1.85 20.41
CA ALA A 229 14.86 1.20 20.72
C ALA A 229 15.56 1.72 21.98
N GLU A 230 15.24 2.95 22.41
CA GLU A 230 15.91 3.64 23.52
C GLU A 230 16.02 2.77 24.79
N GLY A 231 17.24 2.48 25.24
CA GLY A 231 17.51 1.64 26.42
C GLY A 231 17.19 0.14 26.25
N ILE A 232 16.75 -0.28 25.07
CA ILE A 232 16.40 -1.67 24.76
C ILE A 232 17.44 -2.31 23.82
N VAL A 233 17.91 -1.55 22.83
CA VAL A 233 18.80 -2.00 21.76
C VAL A 233 19.93 -0.99 21.58
N ASP A 234 21.17 -1.45 21.68
CA ASP A 234 22.38 -0.61 21.52
C ASP A 234 22.88 -0.55 20.07
N GLY A 235 22.38 -1.45 19.23
CA GLY A 235 22.72 -1.49 17.82
C GLY A 235 21.65 -0.83 16.94
N PRO A 236 21.70 -1.11 15.64
CA PRO A 236 21.06 -0.22 14.70
C PRO A 236 19.57 -0.57 14.54
N VAL A 237 18.77 0.43 14.16
CA VAL A 237 17.31 0.34 14.06
C VAL A 237 16.86 0.58 12.63
N ALA A 238 16.07 -0.33 12.08
CA ALA A 238 15.50 -0.18 10.74
C ALA A 238 13.99 0.03 10.83
N PHE A 239 13.48 1.01 10.08
CA PHE A 239 12.05 1.28 9.95
C PHE A 239 11.62 1.09 8.50
N PHE A 240 10.55 0.34 8.28
CA PHE A 240 10.12 -0.02 6.94
C PHE A 240 8.62 -0.22 6.84
N ASN A 241 8.13 -0.14 5.62
CA ASN A 241 6.79 -0.56 5.28
C ASN A 241 6.65 -2.08 5.53
N ASP A 242 5.48 -2.52 5.96
CA ASP A 242 5.15 -3.92 6.26
C ASP A 242 5.48 -4.89 5.11
N LEU A 243 5.18 -4.51 3.86
CA LEU A 243 5.42 -5.36 2.69
C LEU A 243 6.88 -5.35 2.23
N ALA A 244 7.63 -4.28 2.48
CA ALA A 244 9.10 -4.30 2.32
C ALA A 244 9.75 -5.36 3.22
N ASN A 245 9.22 -5.58 4.43
CA ASN A 245 9.75 -6.61 5.33
C ASN A 245 9.59 -8.02 4.72
N LEU A 246 8.42 -8.30 4.14
CA LEU A 246 8.17 -9.56 3.46
C LEU A 246 9.13 -9.77 2.27
N GLY A 247 9.27 -8.75 1.42
CA GLY A 247 10.22 -8.81 0.31
C GLY A 247 11.65 -9.05 0.76
N ARG A 248 12.08 -8.44 1.89
CA ARG A 248 13.43 -8.65 2.45
C ARG A 248 13.62 -10.06 2.95
N SER A 249 12.61 -10.67 3.58
CA SER A 249 12.69 -12.08 3.95
C SER A 249 12.90 -12.98 2.72
N LEU A 250 12.08 -12.78 1.68
CA LEU A 250 12.15 -13.53 0.43
C LEU A 250 13.50 -13.33 -0.28
N SER A 251 13.98 -12.09 -0.33
CA SER A 251 15.31 -11.78 -0.89
C SER A 251 16.42 -12.48 -0.10
N GLY A 252 16.31 -12.54 1.23
CA GLY A 252 17.25 -13.27 2.07
C GLY A 252 17.24 -14.79 1.87
N GLU A 253 16.15 -15.34 1.36
CA GLU A 253 16.03 -16.74 0.92
C GLU A 253 16.61 -16.96 -0.49
N GLY A 254 17.19 -15.92 -1.10
CA GLY A 254 17.77 -15.99 -2.44
C GLY A 254 16.77 -15.73 -3.57
N ARG A 255 15.52 -15.36 -3.27
CA ARG A 255 14.54 -15.01 -4.31
C ARG A 255 14.98 -13.73 -5.02
N ARG A 256 14.91 -13.69 -6.34
CA ARG A 256 15.32 -12.57 -7.19
C ARG A 256 14.34 -12.41 -8.32
N ARG A 257 14.28 -11.20 -8.87
CA ARG A 257 13.35 -10.85 -9.95
C ARG A 257 11.90 -11.29 -9.65
N LEU A 258 11.46 -11.02 -8.42
CA LEU A 258 10.18 -11.47 -7.86
C LEU A 258 9.28 -10.26 -7.55
N LEU A 259 8.07 -10.26 -8.08
CA LEU A 259 6.99 -9.39 -7.60
C LEU A 259 6.13 -10.15 -6.58
N ARG A 260 6.07 -9.67 -5.34
CA ARG A 260 5.25 -10.27 -4.30
C ARG A 260 3.97 -9.45 -4.11
N LEU A 261 2.80 -10.07 -4.31
CA LEU A 261 1.48 -9.45 -4.15
C LEU A 261 0.76 -9.94 -2.89
N GLN A 262 0.33 -9.02 -2.03
CA GLN A 262 -0.44 -9.32 -0.82
C GLN A 262 -1.90 -8.88 -1.00
N VAL A 263 -2.80 -9.84 -0.85
CA VAL A 263 -4.25 -9.73 -1.07
C VAL A 263 -4.96 -10.05 0.24
N GLY A 264 -5.61 -9.04 0.83
CA GLY A 264 -6.24 -9.12 2.15
C GLY A 264 -7.13 -7.91 2.41
N THR A 265 -7.12 -7.43 3.66
CA THR A 265 -7.80 -6.18 4.06
C THR A 265 -7.47 -5.01 3.12
N SER A 266 -6.24 -4.99 2.58
CA SER A 266 -5.81 -4.12 1.50
C SER A 266 -5.18 -4.94 0.37
N PHE A 267 -4.82 -4.26 -0.72
CA PHE A 267 -3.91 -4.76 -1.74
C PHE A 267 -2.57 -4.04 -1.62
N GLY A 268 -1.47 -4.77 -1.78
CA GLY A 268 -0.12 -4.19 -1.83
C GLY A 268 0.91 -5.18 -2.32
N GLY A 269 2.18 -4.79 -2.31
CA GLY A 269 3.25 -5.74 -2.52
C GLY A 269 4.64 -5.14 -2.48
N CYS A 270 5.61 -5.91 -2.95
CA CYS A 270 6.99 -5.46 -3.11
C CYS A 270 7.64 -6.13 -4.32
N TRP A 271 8.68 -5.50 -4.83
CA TRP A 271 9.51 -6.02 -5.91
C TRP A 271 10.91 -6.35 -5.36
N ILE A 272 11.45 -7.49 -5.76
CA ILE A 272 12.82 -7.91 -5.45
C ILE A 272 13.61 -7.96 -6.76
N ASP A 273 14.65 -7.13 -6.86
CA ASP A 273 15.47 -7.04 -8.05
C ASP A 273 16.46 -8.21 -8.21
N ALA A 274 17.29 -8.21 -9.26
CA ALA A 274 18.34 -9.20 -9.50
C ALA A 274 19.42 -9.21 -8.42
N ASP A 275 19.74 -8.05 -7.84
CA ASP A 275 20.67 -7.93 -6.72
C ASP A 275 20.00 -8.24 -5.36
N GLY A 276 18.69 -8.45 -5.34
CA GLY A 276 17.94 -8.69 -4.10
C GLY A 276 17.55 -7.40 -3.36
N THR A 277 17.79 -6.22 -3.95
CA THR A 277 17.21 -4.97 -3.47
C THR A 277 15.69 -5.10 -3.46
N VAL A 278 15.08 -4.68 -2.36
CA VAL A 278 13.63 -4.77 -2.15
C VAL A 278 13.02 -3.39 -2.20
N ASN A 279 12.13 -3.20 -3.15
CA ASN A 279 11.36 -1.99 -3.34
C ASN A 279 9.96 -2.22 -2.79
N ALA A 280 9.59 -1.49 -1.72
CA ALA A 280 8.19 -1.41 -1.31
C ALA A 280 7.45 -0.64 -2.38
N ALA A 281 6.55 -1.32 -3.08
CA ALA A 281 5.73 -0.68 -4.09
C ALA A 281 4.33 -0.50 -3.48
N GLU A 282 3.79 0.72 -3.55
CA GLU A 282 2.42 1.03 -3.12
C GLU A 282 1.41 0.44 -4.13
N LEU A 283 1.48 -0.89 -4.37
CA LEU A 283 0.74 -1.57 -5.45
C LEU A 283 -0.77 -1.44 -5.32
N GLY A 284 -1.28 -1.17 -4.11
CA GLY A 284 -2.67 -0.75 -3.87
C GLY A 284 -3.12 0.42 -4.74
N ARG A 285 -2.19 1.30 -5.11
CA ARG A 285 -2.42 2.50 -5.92
C ARG A 285 -2.16 2.30 -7.41
N LEU A 286 -1.70 1.12 -7.84
CA LEU A 286 -1.53 0.83 -9.26
C LEU A 286 -2.88 0.94 -9.96
N ILE A 287 -2.94 1.74 -11.02
CA ILE A 287 -4.14 1.93 -11.82
C ILE A 287 -4.11 0.90 -12.93
N ILE A 288 -5.02 -0.07 -12.87
CA ILE A 288 -5.15 -1.11 -13.91
C ILE A 288 -6.48 -1.00 -14.61
N ASP A 289 -7.56 -0.57 -13.96
CA ASP A 289 -8.83 -0.33 -14.66
C ASP A 289 -8.77 1.04 -15.36
N ALA A 290 -8.77 1.02 -16.70
CA ALA A 290 -8.68 2.23 -17.51
C ALA A 290 -10.05 2.78 -17.94
N ARG A 291 -11.15 2.18 -17.48
CA ARG A 291 -12.48 2.64 -17.85
C ARG A 291 -12.79 4.01 -17.23
N PRO A 292 -13.56 4.88 -17.92
CA PRO A 292 -13.96 6.18 -17.36
C PRO A 292 -14.79 6.07 -16.06
N ASP A 293 -15.55 4.98 -15.92
CA ASP A 293 -16.38 4.67 -14.76
C ASP A 293 -15.69 3.74 -13.75
N ALA A 294 -14.36 3.57 -13.85
CA ALA A 294 -13.59 2.78 -12.91
C ALA A 294 -13.84 3.20 -11.45
N ARG A 295 -13.83 2.21 -10.54
CA ARG A 295 -14.13 2.40 -9.12
C ARG A 295 -13.19 3.40 -8.48
N GLU A 296 -13.74 4.22 -7.60
CA GLU A 296 -12.96 5.18 -6.82
C GLU A 296 -12.08 4.45 -5.80
N HIS A 297 -10.88 4.97 -5.62
CA HIS A 297 -9.99 4.54 -4.56
C HIS A 297 -10.57 4.99 -3.23
N THR A 298 -10.53 4.11 -2.22
CA THR A 298 -11.19 4.36 -0.93
C THR A 298 -10.72 5.63 -0.23
N TYR A 299 -9.46 6.06 -0.47
CA TYR A 299 -8.82 7.14 0.30
C TYR A 299 -8.08 8.19 -0.53
N LEU A 300 -7.98 8.02 -1.84
CA LEU A 300 -7.22 8.91 -2.71
C LEU A 300 -8.15 9.33 -3.84
N PRO A 301 -7.97 10.53 -4.41
CA PRO A 301 -8.75 10.99 -5.56
C PRO A 301 -8.28 10.28 -6.85
N LEU A 302 -8.23 8.95 -6.81
CA LEU A 302 -7.80 8.06 -7.87
C LEU A 302 -8.95 7.14 -8.25
N ARG A 303 -9.01 6.74 -9.52
CA ARG A 303 -9.92 5.72 -10.03
C ARG A 303 -9.15 4.58 -10.65
N GLY A 304 -9.72 3.39 -10.61
CA GLY A 304 -9.14 2.19 -11.20
C GLY A 304 -7.93 1.61 -10.48
N ALA A 305 -7.66 2.10 -9.26
CA ALA A 305 -6.58 1.63 -8.42
C ALA A 305 -6.87 0.23 -7.85
N MET A 306 -5.88 -0.67 -7.83
CA MET A 306 -6.08 -2.09 -7.51
C MET A 306 -6.57 -2.39 -6.11
N LYS A 307 -6.36 -1.50 -5.14
CA LYS A 307 -7.02 -1.65 -3.85
C LYS A 307 -8.55 -1.72 -3.96
N SER A 308 -9.18 -1.01 -4.90
CA SER A 308 -10.64 -1.02 -5.08
C SER A 308 -11.19 -2.30 -5.71
N TYR A 309 -10.30 -3.24 -6.06
CA TYR A 309 -10.64 -4.49 -6.72
C TYR A 309 -10.06 -5.67 -5.93
N LEU A 310 -8.74 -5.68 -5.71
CA LEU A 310 -7.98 -6.77 -5.09
C LEU A 310 -7.82 -6.66 -3.55
N SER A 311 -8.76 -5.99 -2.89
CA SER A 311 -8.88 -6.00 -1.42
C SER A 311 -10.18 -6.63 -0.98
N ASN A 312 -10.30 -6.97 0.30
CA ASN A 312 -11.55 -7.37 0.94
C ASN A 312 -12.72 -6.43 0.59
N TYR A 313 -12.49 -5.12 0.55
CA TYR A 313 -13.54 -4.15 0.19
C TYR A 313 -13.93 -4.27 -1.28
N GLY A 314 -12.95 -4.31 -2.19
CA GLY A 314 -13.21 -4.45 -3.62
C GLY A 314 -13.87 -5.78 -4.00
N LEU A 315 -13.47 -6.86 -3.33
CA LEU A 315 -14.07 -8.18 -3.51
C LEU A 315 -15.51 -8.20 -2.97
N ALA A 316 -15.82 -7.56 -1.85
CA ALA A 316 -17.18 -7.50 -1.31
C ALA A 316 -18.17 -6.84 -2.29
N LEU A 317 -17.77 -5.72 -2.91
CA LEU A 317 -18.58 -5.07 -3.95
C LEU A 317 -18.79 -5.98 -5.17
N THR A 318 -17.73 -6.68 -5.57
CA THR A 318 -17.79 -7.59 -6.73
C THR A 318 -18.61 -8.84 -6.42
N TYR A 319 -18.53 -9.33 -5.20
CA TYR A 319 -19.36 -10.42 -4.71
C TYR A 319 -20.84 -10.04 -4.82
N GLU A 320 -21.23 -8.83 -4.39
CA GLU A 320 -22.60 -8.36 -4.57
C GLU A 320 -23.01 -8.29 -6.05
N GLU A 321 -22.14 -7.77 -6.93
CA GLU A 321 -22.38 -7.69 -8.38
C GLU A 321 -22.56 -9.07 -9.03
N VAL A 322 -21.76 -10.06 -8.65
CA VAL A 322 -21.73 -11.40 -9.28
C VAL A 322 -22.73 -12.36 -8.64
N VAL A 323 -22.86 -12.33 -7.31
CA VAL A 323 -23.66 -13.26 -6.52
C VAL A 323 -25.06 -12.73 -6.26
N GLY A 324 -25.25 -11.41 -6.28
CA GLY A 324 -26.52 -10.75 -5.95
C GLY A 324 -26.80 -10.64 -4.45
N GLU A 325 -25.79 -10.84 -3.60
CA GLU A 325 -25.89 -10.79 -2.13
C GLU A 325 -24.85 -9.82 -1.57
N ALA A 326 -25.29 -8.86 -0.77
CA ALA A 326 -24.38 -7.96 -0.07
C ALA A 326 -23.62 -8.70 1.03
N VAL A 327 -22.30 -8.52 1.07
CA VAL A 327 -21.41 -9.12 2.07
C VAL A 327 -20.48 -8.04 2.64
N THR A 328 -20.10 -8.17 3.92
CA THR A 328 -19.14 -7.24 4.51
C THR A 328 -17.73 -7.52 4.00
N ALA A 329 -16.88 -6.48 3.98
CA ALA A 329 -15.46 -6.66 3.68
C ALA A 329 -14.77 -7.65 4.64
N ARG A 330 -15.25 -7.80 5.88
CA ARG A 330 -14.69 -8.78 6.82
C ARG A 330 -15.00 -10.22 6.39
N ASP A 331 -16.19 -10.45 5.87
CA ASP A 331 -16.72 -11.80 5.67
C ASP A 331 -16.55 -12.33 4.24
N VAL A 332 -16.27 -11.46 3.27
CA VAL A 332 -16.21 -11.85 1.84
C VAL A 332 -15.21 -12.96 1.54
N GLY A 333 -14.05 -12.97 2.22
CA GLY A 333 -13.05 -14.03 2.02
C GLY A 333 -13.60 -15.40 2.40
N PHE A 334 -14.36 -15.48 3.50
CA PHE A 334 -15.01 -16.72 3.93
C PHE A 334 -16.13 -17.11 2.96
N ARG A 335 -16.97 -16.16 2.53
CA ARG A 335 -18.04 -16.45 1.56
C ARG A 335 -17.51 -16.95 0.23
N TRP A 336 -16.46 -16.32 -0.29
CA TRP A 336 -15.83 -16.76 -1.54
C TRP A 336 -15.20 -18.15 -1.40
N ARG A 337 -14.54 -18.42 -0.26
CA ARG A 337 -14.04 -19.77 0.07
C ARG A 337 -15.16 -20.80 0.06
N ASP A 338 -16.28 -20.51 0.71
CA ASP A 338 -17.40 -21.43 0.84
C ASP A 338 -18.01 -21.75 -0.55
N LEU A 339 -18.15 -20.74 -1.43
CA LEU A 339 -18.56 -20.95 -2.83
C LEU A 339 -17.60 -21.88 -3.58
N ASN A 340 -16.28 -21.67 -3.45
CA ASN A 340 -15.28 -22.51 -4.12
C ASN A 340 -15.26 -23.95 -3.58
N GLN A 341 -15.46 -24.14 -2.27
CA GLN A 341 -15.54 -25.46 -1.66
C GLN A 341 -16.79 -26.23 -2.12
N ALA A 342 -17.92 -25.52 -2.27
CA ALA A 342 -19.15 -26.08 -2.80
C ALA A 342 -19.12 -26.28 -4.33
N GLN A 343 -18.04 -25.89 -5.01
CA GLN A 343 -17.92 -25.89 -6.47
C GLN A 343 -19.06 -25.09 -7.15
N ASP A 344 -19.53 -24.02 -6.51
CA ASP A 344 -20.56 -23.16 -7.04
C ASP A 344 -20.01 -22.35 -8.24
N PRO A 345 -20.70 -22.31 -9.39
CA PRO A 345 -20.26 -21.54 -10.57
C PRO A 345 -19.95 -20.07 -10.28
N ARG A 346 -20.60 -19.46 -9.28
CA ARG A 346 -20.35 -18.09 -8.84
C ARG A 346 -18.96 -17.93 -8.19
N GLY A 347 -18.47 -18.96 -7.49
CA GLY A 347 -17.11 -18.98 -6.96
C GLY A 347 -16.06 -18.93 -8.07
N GLN A 348 -16.29 -19.68 -9.15
CA GLN A 348 -15.45 -19.65 -10.35
C GLN A 348 -15.52 -18.30 -11.06
N ALA A 349 -16.70 -17.68 -11.20
CA ALA A 349 -16.82 -16.36 -11.80
C ALA A 349 -16.03 -15.28 -11.05
N LEU A 350 -16.05 -15.33 -9.71
CA LEU A 350 -15.21 -14.45 -8.86
C LEU A 350 -13.71 -14.74 -9.05
N MET A 351 -13.33 -16.00 -9.24
CA MET A 351 -11.95 -16.41 -9.53
C MET A 351 -11.47 -15.86 -10.88
N ASP A 352 -12.28 -15.98 -11.92
CA ASP A 352 -11.95 -15.49 -13.25
C ASP A 352 -11.80 -13.96 -13.25
N TRP A 353 -12.70 -13.26 -12.54
CA TRP A 353 -12.60 -11.82 -12.32
C TRP A 353 -11.31 -11.44 -11.57
N PHE A 354 -11.01 -12.11 -10.46
CA PHE A 354 -9.81 -11.85 -9.65
C PHE A 354 -8.55 -12.00 -10.50
N LEU A 355 -8.49 -13.09 -11.25
CA LEU A 355 -7.36 -13.43 -12.09
C LEU A 355 -7.19 -12.47 -13.26
N ALA A 356 -8.26 -11.94 -13.86
CA ALA A 356 -8.17 -10.92 -14.90
C ALA A 356 -7.48 -9.63 -14.40
N TRP A 357 -7.71 -9.23 -13.15
CA TRP A 357 -7.00 -8.11 -12.54
C TRP A 357 -5.54 -8.43 -12.22
N ILE A 358 -5.25 -9.65 -11.77
CA ILE A 358 -3.87 -10.12 -11.59
C ILE A 358 -3.11 -10.05 -12.91
N ASP A 359 -3.69 -10.51 -14.03
CA ASP A 359 -3.06 -10.41 -15.34
C ASP A 359 -2.73 -8.97 -15.70
N GLY A 360 -3.66 -8.03 -15.44
CA GLY A 360 -3.43 -6.61 -15.67
C GLY A 360 -2.31 -6.04 -14.82
N VAL A 361 -2.21 -6.42 -13.53
CA VAL A 361 -1.10 -6.05 -12.65
C VAL A 361 0.23 -6.58 -13.18
N VAL A 362 0.27 -7.85 -13.60
CA VAL A 362 1.48 -8.48 -14.14
C VAL A 362 1.90 -7.83 -15.44
N ALA A 363 0.97 -7.58 -16.36
CA ALA A 363 1.23 -6.88 -17.61
C ALA A 363 1.86 -5.50 -17.35
N GLU A 364 1.31 -4.74 -16.39
CA GLU A 364 1.90 -3.45 -16.05
C GLU A 364 3.27 -3.54 -15.38
N ALA A 365 3.42 -4.46 -14.43
CA ALA A 365 4.70 -4.66 -13.77
C ALA A 365 5.81 -4.97 -14.78
N ARG A 366 5.52 -5.75 -15.83
CA ARG A 366 6.48 -6.07 -16.89
C ARG A 366 6.91 -4.88 -17.74
N CYS A 367 6.07 -3.87 -17.91
CA CYS A 367 6.46 -2.63 -18.58
C CYS A 367 7.61 -1.92 -17.85
N PHE A 368 7.64 -2.01 -16.52
CA PHE A 368 8.55 -1.26 -15.67
C PHE A 368 9.67 -2.09 -15.05
N LEU A 369 9.48 -3.39 -14.84
CA LEU A 369 10.40 -4.26 -14.13
C LEU A 369 11.05 -5.24 -15.12
N PRO A 370 12.11 -4.82 -15.83
CA PRO A 370 12.78 -5.69 -16.80
C PRO A 370 13.31 -6.94 -16.09
N GLY A 371 13.10 -8.08 -16.73
CA GLY A 371 13.52 -9.36 -16.20
C GLY A 371 12.70 -9.88 -15.02
N LEU A 372 11.50 -9.34 -14.73
CA LEU A 372 10.53 -9.99 -13.83
C LEU A 372 10.35 -11.47 -14.26
N ARG A 373 10.70 -12.40 -13.37
CA ARG A 373 10.64 -13.85 -13.63
C ARG A 373 9.49 -14.52 -12.92
N GLU A 374 9.15 -14.01 -11.74
CA GLU A 374 8.18 -14.64 -10.86
C GLU A 374 7.25 -13.61 -10.24
N VAL A 375 5.98 -13.97 -10.09
CA VAL A 375 4.99 -13.26 -9.28
C VAL A 375 4.43 -14.24 -8.25
N GLU A 376 4.67 -13.96 -6.97
CA GLU A 376 4.12 -14.75 -5.87
C GLU A 376 2.92 -14.01 -5.26
N ILE A 377 1.77 -14.64 -5.27
CA ILE A 377 0.50 -14.08 -4.79
C ILE A 377 0.17 -14.70 -3.44
N GLY A 378 -0.40 -13.92 -2.53
CA GLY A 378 -0.63 -14.36 -1.19
C GLY A 378 -1.53 -13.45 -0.39
N GLY A 379 -1.69 -13.73 0.89
CA GLY A 379 -2.53 -13.00 1.83
C GLY A 379 -3.81 -13.68 2.24
N SER A 380 -4.47 -13.07 3.23
CA SER A 380 -5.49 -13.71 4.07
C SER A 380 -6.76 -14.11 3.31
N MET A 381 -7.07 -13.47 2.18
CA MET A 381 -8.21 -13.89 1.36
C MET A 381 -7.98 -15.22 0.64
N LEU A 382 -6.73 -15.65 0.49
CA LEU A 382 -6.35 -16.81 -0.31
C LEU A 382 -6.15 -18.06 0.54
N GLN A 383 -6.63 -18.06 1.77
CA GLN A 383 -6.60 -19.22 2.67
C GLN A 383 -7.47 -20.37 2.14
N GLU A 384 -7.07 -21.59 2.50
CA GLU A 384 -7.88 -22.81 2.37
C GLU A 384 -8.48 -23.04 0.97
N GLY A 385 -9.83 -23.10 0.87
CA GLY A 385 -10.56 -23.46 -0.34
C GLY A 385 -10.27 -22.52 -1.52
N THR A 386 -10.15 -21.22 -1.26
CA THR A 386 -9.81 -20.22 -2.28
C THR A 386 -8.41 -20.44 -2.83
N GLY A 387 -7.42 -20.61 -1.95
CA GLY A 387 -6.04 -20.89 -2.35
C GLY A 387 -5.90 -22.20 -3.14
N ARG A 388 -6.60 -23.26 -2.69
CA ARG A 388 -6.63 -24.55 -3.39
C ARG A 388 -7.20 -24.43 -4.81
N ALA A 389 -8.27 -23.65 -5.00
CA ALA A 389 -8.86 -23.40 -6.31
C ALA A 389 -7.96 -22.51 -7.20
N LEU A 390 -7.31 -21.50 -6.60
CA LEU A 390 -6.47 -20.54 -7.32
C LEU A 390 -5.17 -21.15 -7.87
N ARG A 391 -4.52 -22.03 -7.10
CA ARG A 391 -3.22 -22.63 -7.47
C ARG A 391 -3.17 -23.22 -8.90
N PRO A 392 -4.06 -24.16 -9.28
CA PRO A 392 -4.04 -24.71 -10.64
C PRO A 392 -4.41 -23.67 -11.72
N ALA A 393 -5.16 -22.62 -11.37
CA ALA A 393 -5.49 -21.56 -12.32
C ALA A 393 -4.29 -20.66 -12.63
N LEU A 394 -3.42 -20.39 -11.64
CA LEU A 394 -2.16 -19.66 -11.82
C LEU A 394 -1.15 -20.46 -12.65
N GLU A 395 -0.99 -21.74 -12.36
CA GLU A 395 -0.06 -22.64 -13.09
C GLU A 395 -0.36 -22.68 -14.59
N ARG A 396 -1.63 -22.69 -14.99
CA ARG A 396 -2.05 -22.67 -16.41
C ARG A 396 -1.75 -21.36 -17.14
N ARG A 397 -1.56 -20.25 -16.42
CA ARG A 397 -1.35 -18.90 -16.98
C ARG A 397 0.13 -18.53 -17.12
N SER A 398 1.02 -19.33 -16.54
CA SER A 398 2.46 -19.08 -16.53
C SER A 398 3.09 -19.34 -17.91
N GLN A 399 3.08 -18.35 -18.81
CA GLN A 399 3.77 -18.45 -20.10
C GLN A 399 5.14 -17.74 -20.11
N GLU A 400 5.21 -16.50 -19.62
CA GLU A 400 6.46 -15.71 -19.64
C GLU A 400 6.95 -15.31 -18.24
N VAL A 401 6.04 -15.27 -17.27
CA VAL A 401 6.31 -15.01 -15.86
C VAL A 401 5.67 -16.13 -15.05
N THR A 402 6.44 -16.72 -14.15
CA THR A 402 5.94 -17.78 -13.28
C THR A 402 5.00 -17.21 -12.24
N LEU A 403 3.73 -17.61 -12.27
CA LEU A 403 2.73 -17.19 -11.28
C LEU A 403 2.60 -18.28 -10.22
N THR A 404 2.92 -17.95 -8.97
CA THR A 404 2.83 -18.88 -7.84
C THR A 404 1.89 -18.34 -6.78
N LEU A 405 1.23 -19.26 -6.09
CA LEU A 405 0.62 -18.96 -4.80
C LEU A 405 1.67 -19.20 -3.72
N ALA A 406 1.77 -18.28 -2.77
CA ALA A 406 2.57 -18.45 -1.56
C ALA A 406 2.29 -19.82 -0.92
N ARG A 407 3.27 -20.37 -0.21
CA ARG A 407 3.17 -21.70 0.40
C ARG A 407 1.96 -21.79 1.35
N ASP A 408 1.83 -20.81 2.24
CA ASP A 408 0.80 -20.76 3.28
C ASP A 408 0.07 -19.40 3.25
N PRO A 409 -0.77 -19.14 2.22
CA PRO A 409 -1.41 -17.84 2.03
C PRO A 409 -2.23 -17.46 3.27
N GLY A 410 -2.11 -16.20 3.71
CA GLY A 410 -2.74 -15.68 4.93
C GLY A 410 -1.94 -15.90 6.21
N TYR A 411 -0.95 -16.78 6.15
CA TYR A 411 0.14 -16.89 7.12
C TYR A 411 1.48 -16.55 6.46
N ASP A 412 1.44 -15.93 5.30
CA ASP A 412 2.56 -15.73 4.39
C ASP A 412 3.19 -14.34 4.49
N GLY A 413 2.83 -13.57 5.51
CA GLY A 413 3.59 -12.38 5.89
C GLY A 413 5.03 -12.75 6.23
N ALA A 414 5.91 -11.73 6.33
CA ALA A 414 7.31 -11.92 6.74
C ALA A 414 7.43 -12.76 8.01
N PHE A 415 6.40 -12.62 8.86
CA PHE A 415 6.16 -13.44 10.01
C PHE A 415 5.88 -14.90 9.55
N GLY A 416 4.65 -15.29 9.22
CA GLY A 416 4.26 -16.69 9.33
C GLY A 416 4.95 -17.69 8.40
N ARG A 417 5.60 -17.26 7.30
CA ARG A 417 6.42 -18.17 6.46
C ARG A 417 7.56 -18.85 7.24
N ARG A 418 8.13 -18.18 8.24
CA ARG A 418 9.25 -18.72 9.03
C ARG A 418 8.78 -19.63 10.16
N ALA A 419 7.57 -19.42 10.67
CA ALA A 419 6.97 -20.32 11.64
C ALA A 419 6.57 -21.66 11.02
N GLY A 420 6.03 -21.67 9.80
CA GLY A 420 5.72 -22.91 9.09
C GLY A 420 6.96 -23.82 8.94
N ALA A 421 8.11 -23.24 8.59
CA ALA A 421 9.36 -23.98 8.49
C ALA A 421 9.85 -24.55 9.84
N ALA A 422 9.66 -23.82 10.95
CA ALA A 422 10.05 -24.30 12.28
C ALA A 422 9.12 -25.39 12.83
N VAL A 423 7.84 -25.35 12.48
CA VAL A 423 6.86 -26.39 12.85
C VAL A 423 7.10 -27.66 12.05
N ASP A 424 7.44 -27.56 10.76
CA ASP A 424 7.82 -28.72 9.95
C ASP A 424 9.08 -29.41 10.50
N ASP A 425 10.07 -28.64 10.99
CA ASP A 425 11.28 -29.17 11.65
C ASP A 425 10.97 -29.76 13.05
N ALA A 426 10.00 -29.20 13.79
CA ALA A 426 9.61 -29.65 15.12
C ALA A 426 8.61 -30.82 15.12
N ALA A 427 7.88 -31.03 14.02
CA ALA A 427 6.98 -32.18 13.83
C ALA A 427 7.74 -33.53 13.74
N ALA A 428 9.07 -33.52 13.80
CA ALA A 428 9.91 -34.67 14.11
C ALA A 428 9.96 -35.01 15.64
N GLY A 429 9.21 -34.29 16.49
CA GLY A 429 9.05 -34.54 17.92
C GLY A 429 7.62 -34.26 18.42
N PRO A 430 7.25 -34.72 19.63
CA PRO A 430 5.89 -34.61 20.13
C PRO A 430 5.50 -33.15 20.43
N ALA A 431 4.36 -32.72 19.92
CA ALA A 431 3.84 -31.36 20.10
C ALA A 431 3.39 -31.11 21.55
N PRO A 432 3.65 -29.92 22.13
CA PRO A 432 3.18 -29.56 23.47
C PRO A 432 1.67 -29.28 23.49
N PRO A 433 0.94 -29.66 24.54
CA PRO A 433 -0.50 -29.45 24.65
C PRO A 433 -0.83 -27.98 25.00
N GLY A 434 -1.75 -27.35 24.27
CA GLY A 434 -2.41 -26.10 24.72
C GLY A 434 -2.66 -24.97 23.71
N LEU A 435 -2.41 -25.13 22.41
CA LEU A 435 -2.66 -24.06 21.42
C LEU A 435 -4.07 -24.14 20.81
N SER A 436 -5.02 -23.42 21.41
CA SER A 436 -6.35 -23.15 20.83
C SER A 436 -6.25 -22.01 19.80
N TYR A 437 -6.62 -22.30 18.56
CA TYR A 437 -6.35 -21.49 17.36
C TYR A 437 -7.39 -20.36 17.18
N VAL A 438 -6.97 -19.09 17.34
CA VAL A 438 -7.73 -17.91 16.88
C VAL A 438 -7.07 -17.39 15.60
N GLY A 439 -7.83 -17.37 14.50
CA GLY A 439 -7.33 -17.09 13.16
C GLY A 439 -6.77 -15.68 12.99
N GLY A 440 -5.62 -15.61 12.33
CA GLY A 440 -5.00 -14.37 11.85
C GLY A 440 -3.56 -14.17 12.32
N CYS A 441 -2.62 -14.35 11.39
CA CYS A 441 -1.27 -13.77 11.39
C CYS A 441 -0.22 -14.40 12.34
N GLY A 442 0.51 -15.42 11.86
CA GLY A 442 1.74 -15.93 12.52
C GLY A 442 3.00 -15.09 12.23
N LEU A 443 3.87 -14.85 13.25
CA LEU A 443 5.29 -15.28 13.59
C LEU A 443 6.61 -15.19 12.70
N VAL A 444 7.59 -14.21 12.89
CA VAL A 444 8.91 -13.89 12.18
C VAL A 444 10.20 -14.46 12.80
N GLY A 445 11.22 -14.78 11.98
CA GLY A 445 12.64 -14.61 12.37
C GLY A 445 13.74 -14.87 11.34
N ARG A 446 14.58 -13.87 10.98
CA ARG A 446 16.04 -13.93 10.61
C ARG A 446 16.68 -12.58 10.24
N TRP A 447 15.90 -11.53 9.99
CA TRP A 447 16.42 -10.28 9.41
C TRP A 447 16.60 -9.10 10.35
N ALA A 448 16.26 -9.24 11.64
CA ALA A 448 16.63 -8.19 12.58
C ALA A 448 18.17 -8.00 12.62
N LEU A 449 18.99 -8.98 12.22
CA LEU A 449 20.46 -8.91 12.26
C LEU A 449 21.13 -8.08 11.14
N LEU A 450 20.47 -7.83 9.99
CA LEU A 450 21.19 -7.46 8.75
C LEU A 450 20.79 -6.09 8.17
N ALA A 451 19.53 -5.69 8.34
CA ALA A 451 19.01 -4.44 7.78
C ALA A 451 19.69 -3.16 8.31
N PRO A 452 19.98 -3.01 9.61
CA PRO A 452 20.16 -1.66 10.09
C PRO A 452 21.59 -1.09 9.90
N LEU A 453 22.62 -1.91 9.66
CA LEU A 453 23.99 -1.43 9.34
C LEU A 453 24.12 -0.91 7.90
N THR A 454 23.60 -1.64 6.91
CA THR A 454 23.65 -1.22 5.49
C THR A 454 22.74 -0.03 5.22
N ILE A 455 21.62 0.06 5.96
CA ILE A 455 20.63 1.13 5.82
C ILE A 455 21.06 2.39 6.55
N ALA A 456 21.59 2.31 7.77
CA ALA A 456 22.13 3.49 8.45
C ALA A 456 23.21 4.18 7.61
N ARG A 457 24.05 3.39 6.92
CA ARG A 457 25.06 3.91 6.00
C ARG A 457 24.46 4.56 4.74
N ARG A 458 23.54 3.89 4.04
CA ARG A 458 22.87 4.47 2.85
C ARG A 458 21.97 5.67 3.19
N GLN A 459 21.33 5.66 4.35
CA GLN A 459 20.56 6.80 4.87
C GLN A 459 21.49 7.96 5.23
N ALA A 460 22.63 7.70 5.87
CA ALA A 460 23.63 8.73 6.13
C ALA A 460 24.22 9.31 4.82
N GLU A 461 24.50 8.47 3.82
CA GLU A 461 24.98 8.91 2.49
C GLU A 461 23.91 9.73 1.73
N ALA A 462 22.63 9.33 1.79
CA ALA A 462 21.52 10.08 1.18
C ALA A 462 21.23 11.41 1.90
N LEU A 463 21.30 11.44 3.24
CA LEU A 463 21.12 12.64 4.04
C LEU A 463 22.28 13.63 3.88
N ASN A 464 23.52 13.14 3.75
CA ASN A 464 24.69 13.96 3.46
C ASN A 464 24.68 14.55 2.04
N GLY A 465 23.99 13.92 1.09
CA GLY A 465 23.76 14.49 -0.24
C GLY A 465 22.64 15.55 -0.28
N LEU A 466 21.73 15.54 0.71
CA LEU A 466 20.63 16.51 0.84
C LEU A 466 21.06 17.76 1.63
N SER A 467 22.01 17.65 2.56
CA SER A 467 22.51 18.80 3.32
C SER A 467 23.26 19.81 2.45
N SER A 468 23.83 19.40 1.32
CA SER A 468 24.49 20.30 0.36
C SER A 468 23.54 21.03 -0.60
N LEU A 469 22.22 20.85 -0.47
CA LEU A 469 21.20 21.41 -1.38
C LEU A 469 20.22 22.38 -0.69
N ASN A 470 20.28 22.51 0.63
CA ASN A 470 19.35 23.37 1.38
C ASN A 470 19.73 24.86 1.37
N ASP A 471 20.87 25.24 0.79
CA ASP A 471 21.32 26.63 0.79
C ASP A 471 20.78 27.48 -0.38
N ASP A 472 20.12 26.87 -1.39
CA ASP A 472 19.81 27.57 -2.67
C ASP A 472 18.34 27.52 -3.15
N LEU A 473 17.36 27.09 -2.34
CA LEU A 473 15.94 27.06 -2.77
C LEU A 473 15.05 28.03 -1.99
N PRO A 474 14.31 28.95 -2.66
CA PRO A 474 13.33 29.79 -2.00
C PRO A 474 12.09 28.96 -1.65
N LEU A 475 11.87 28.77 -0.34
CA LEU A 475 10.65 28.15 0.19
C LEU A 475 9.45 29.08 -0.04
N GLY A 476 8.64 28.79 -1.06
CA GLY A 476 7.33 29.40 -1.27
C GLY A 476 6.34 28.93 -0.20
N SER A 477 5.70 29.88 0.47
CA SER A 477 4.67 29.66 1.49
C SER A 477 3.44 28.95 0.91
N ARG A 478 3.08 27.78 1.46
CA ARG A 478 1.80 27.11 1.24
C ARG A 478 0.70 27.81 2.05
N GLN A 479 -0.09 28.66 1.40
CA GLN A 479 -1.47 28.95 1.80
C GLN A 479 -2.35 28.93 0.54
N ASP A 480 -3.56 28.39 0.70
CA ASP A 480 -4.66 28.30 -0.26
C ASP A 480 -4.67 27.10 -1.24
N LEU A 481 -5.36 26.03 -0.84
CA LEU A 481 -6.05 25.12 -1.75
C LEU A 481 -7.54 25.11 -1.37
N PRO A 482 -8.48 25.43 -2.29
CA PRO A 482 -9.90 25.32 -2.01
C PRO A 482 -10.31 23.84 -2.00
N GLY A 483 -11.02 23.44 -0.95
CA GLY A 483 -11.65 22.13 -0.85
C GLY A 483 -12.90 22.08 -1.72
N ASP A 484 -12.79 21.46 -2.90
CA ASP A 484 -13.90 20.85 -3.64
C ASP A 484 -13.31 19.89 -4.71
N GLY A 485 -13.05 18.65 -4.29
CA GLY A 485 -12.56 17.60 -5.19
C GLY A 485 -13.70 16.95 -5.98
N LEU A 486 -13.87 17.31 -7.24
CA LEU A 486 -14.76 16.60 -8.19
C LEU A 486 -14.10 15.29 -8.68
N PRO A 487 -14.86 14.21 -8.94
CA PRO A 487 -14.30 12.95 -9.43
C PRO A 487 -13.84 13.00 -10.91
N LEU A 488 -12.66 12.42 -11.17
CA LEU A 488 -11.70 12.80 -12.22
C LEU A 488 -11.75 12.08 -13.59
N LEU A 489 -12.85 11.44 -14.01
CA LEU A 489 -12.89 10.75 -15.33
C LEU A 489 -14.11 11.03 -16.23
N ALA A 490 -14.98 11.98 -15.88
CA ALA A 490 -16.16 12.30 -16.71
C ALA A 490 -15.85 12.95 -18.07
N TRP A 491 -14.58 13.21 -18.40
CA TRP A 491 -14.16 14.06 -19.52
C TRP A 491 -13.61 13.30 -20.74
N ALA A 492 -13.42 11.97 -20.65
CA ALA A 492 -12.86 11.16 -21.74
C ALA A 492 -13.90 10.55 -22.71
N LEU A 493 -15.13 11.09 -22.73
CA LEU A 493 -16.25 10.55 -23.50
C LEU A 493 -16.44 11.31 -24.83
N PRO A 494 -16.78 10.62 -25.94
CA PRO A 494 -17.34 11.27 -27.13
C PRO A 494 -18.56 12.11 -26.75
N GLU A 495 -18.80 13.24 -27.44
CA GLU A 495 -19.77 14.29 -27.06
C GLU A 495 -21.18 13.78 -26.68
N ARG A 496 -21.64 12.65 -27.25
CA ARG A 496 -22.94 12.04 -26.95
C ARG A 496 -23.05 11.42 -25.54
N ASP A 497 -21.97 10.86 -25.01
CA ASP A 497 -22.00 10.16 -23.72
C ASP A 497 -21.74 11.11 -22.54
N GLY A 498 -21.04 12.23 -22.78
CA GLY A 498 -20.82 13.28 -21.77
C GLY A 498 -22.11 13.98 -21.33
N ALA A 499 -23.11 14.10 -22.21
CA ALA A 499 -24.41 14.70 -21.84
C ALA A 499 -25.19 13.81 -20.86
N ARG A 500 -25.23 12.49 -21.10
CA ARG A 500 -25.89 11.51 -20.22
C ARG A 500 -25.19 11.38 -18.87
N ALA A 501 -23.85 11.41 -18.86
CA ALA A 501 -23.08 11.39 -17.61
C ALA A 501 -23.36 12.62 -16.73
N ARG A 502 -23.48 13.82 -17.34
CA ARG A 502 -23.84 15.05 -16.62
C ARG A 502 -25.27 15.02 -16.06
N GLU A 503 -26.21 14.40 -16.76
CA GLU A 503 -27.59 14.24 -16.32
C GLU A 503 -27.72 13.23 -15.16
N ALA A 504 -27.03 12.09 -15.25
CA ALA A 504 -26.94 11.10 -14.18
C ALA A 504 -26.27 11.66 -12.91
N GLN A 505 -25.24 12.51 -13.07
CA GLN A 505 -24.58 13.19 -11.96
C GLN A 505 -25.49 14.20 -11.25
N ARG A 506 -26.30 14.97 -12.00
CA ARG A 506 -27.31 15.87 -11.41
C ARG A 506 -28.37 15.10 -10.62
N ALA A 507 -28.83 13.96 -11.15
CA ALA A 507 -29.77 13.09 -10.46
C ALA A 507 -29.18 12.49 -9.17
N GLY A 508 -27.90 12.08 -9.21
CA GLY A 508 -27.19 11.56 -8.03
C GLY A 508 -26.98 12.59 -6.92
N LEU A 509 -26.63 13.83 -7.26
CA LEU A 509 -26.47 14.93 -6.30
C LEU A 509 -27.80 15.30 -5.60
N GLY A 510 -28.92 15.25 -6.33
CA GLY A 510 -30.25 15.43 -5.74
C GLY A 510 -30.59 14.36 -4.69
N LEU A 511 -30.16 13.12 -4.91
CA LEU A 511 -30.39 11.98 -4.01
C LEU A 511 -29.55 12.08 -2.72
N VAL A 512 -28.31 12.60 -2.82
CA VAL A 512 -27.44 12.85 -1.66
C VAL A 512 -27.98 13.99 -0.80
N ALA A 513 -28.43 15.08 -1.42
CA ALA A 513 -29.04 16.22 -0.71
C ALA A 513 -30.32 15.79 0.03
N ALA A 514 -31.15 14.94 -0.57
CA ALA A 514 -32.35 14.39 0.06
C ALA A 514 -32.01 13.53 1.30
N ARG A 515 -31.00 12.64 1.20
CA ARG A 515 -30.57 11.78 2.32
C ARG A 515 -29.94 12.57 3.47
N LEU A 516 -29.18 13.64 3.16
CA LEU A 516 -28.62 14.53 4.18
C LEU A 516 -29.71 15.33 4.91
N GLY A 517 -30.72 15.82 4.18
CA GLY A 517 -31.89 16.48 4.77
C GLY A 517 -32.78 15.57 5.63
N GLU A 518 -32.81 14.27 5.33
CA GLU A 518 -33.52 13.27 6.13
C GLU A 518 -32.75 12.90 7.42
N ARG A 519 -31.42 12.82 7.34
CA ARG A 519 -30.55 12.57 8.50
C ARG A 519 -30.55 13.72 9.50
N ALA A 520 -30.56 14.97 9.02
CA ALA A 520 -30.68 16.16 9.86
C ALA A 520 -32.03 16.20 10.62
N ARG A 521 -33.13 15.79 9.97
CA ARG A 521 -34.46 15.69 10.60
C ARG A 521 -34.53 14.61 11.68
N ARG A 522 -33.84 13.47 11.48
CA ARG A 522 -33.77 12.40 12.50
C ARG A 522 -32.91 12.79 13.71
N GLN A 523 -31.90 13.64 13.54
CA GLN A 523 -31.03 14.09 14.63
C GLN A 523 -31.60 15.27 15.43
N GLY A 524 -32.53 16.05 14.86
CA GLY A 524 -33.23 17.14 15.56
C GLY A 524 -34.37 16.71 16.49
N GLY A 525 -34.75 15.42 16.50
CA GLY A 525 -35.93 14.91 17.23
C GLY A 525 -35.71 14.43 18.66
N HIS A 526 -34.49 14.46 19.19
CA HIS A 526 -34.16 13.96 20.54
C HIS A 526 -33.83 15.08 21.53
N ARG A 527 -34.78 16.00 21.72
CA ARG A 527 -34.70 16.95 22.85
C ARG A 527 -36.08 17.41 23.28
N GLU A 528 -36.83 16.54 23.95
CA GLU A 528 -37.89 16.94 24.88
C GLU A 528 -38.36 15.75 25.72
N ARG A 529 -38.69 16.05 26.98
CA ARG A 529 -39.19 15.18 28.07
C ARG A 529 -38.13 14.54 28.95
N LEU A 530 -37.91 15.19 30.09
CA LEU A 530 -38.00 14.59 31.43
C LEU A 530 -38.13 15.73 32.44
N THR A 531 -39.36 15.93 32.94
CA THR A 531 -39.65 16.68 34.17
C THR A 531 -40.24 15.72 35.20
N ASP A 532 -40.01 16.08 36.47
CA ASP A 532 -40.62 15.61 37.71
C ASP A 532 -39.96 14.44 38.45
N ALA A 533 -39.10 14.80 39.42
CA ALA A 533 -39.38 14.58 40.83
C ALA A 533 -38.32 15.30 41.71
N ALA A 534 -38.76 16.29 42.50
CA ALA A 534 -38.03 16.79 43.66
C ALA A 534 -38.38 15.91 44.89
N PRO A 535 -37.61 15.93 46.01
CA PRO A 535 -37.82 17.02 46.97
C PRO A 535 -36.60 17.50 47.81
N ARG A 536 -36.67 18.81 48.13
CA ARG A 536 -36.39 19.47 49.43
C ARG A 536 -34.94 19.60 49.95
N GLY A 537 -34.57 20.86 50.23
CA GLY A 537 -33.56 21.16 51.26
C GLY A 537 -33.01 22.60 51.29
N ALA A 538 -33.71 23.50 51.99
CA ALA A 538 -33.20 24.65 52.78
C ALA A 538 -32.48 25.86 52.11
N HIS A 539 -33.27 26.91 51.91
CA HIS A 539 -33.15 28.30 52.42
C HIS A 539 -31.79 29.00 52.70
N ARG A 540 -31.75 30.24 52.16
CA ARG A 540 -31.31 31.54 52.77
C ARG A 540 -29.81 31.73 53.02
N GLU A 541 -29.21 32.91 52.89
CA GLU A 541 -29.60 34.30 52.59
C GLU A 541 -28.29 35.10 52.38
N ALA A 542 -28.35 36.20 51.62
CA ALA A 542 -27.59 37.46 51.79
C ALA A 542 -26.04 37.42 51.88
N ALA A 543 -25.24 38.37 51.41
CA ALA A 543 -25.35 39.65 50.71
C ALA A 543 -23.90 40.17 50.56
N LEU A 544 -23.75 41.32 49.88
CA LEU A 544 -22.56 42.20 49.79
C LEU A 544 -21.62 41.87 48.62
N ARG A 545 -21.61 42.65 47.52
CA ARG A 545 -21.37 44.09 47.29
C ARG A 545 -19.99 44.27 46.63
N ARG A 546 -20.08 44.85 45.42
CA ARG A 546 -19.36 46.05 44.95
C ARG A 546 -18.05 45.91 44.15
N ARG A 547 -18.16 46.55 42.97
CA ARG A 547 -17.22 47.41 42.21
C ARG A 547 -16.27 46.65 41.29
N SER A 548 -16.50 46.65 39.96
CA SER A 548 -16.40 47.75 38.98
C SER A 548 -14.96 48.23 38.80
N PHE A 549 -14.28 47.75 37.77
CA PHE A 549 -14.18 48.41 36.47
C PHE A 549 -14.13 47.36 35.36
#